data_AF-A0A6V7M282-F1
#
_entry.id   AF-A0A6V7M282-F1
#
_cell.length_a   1.000
_cell.length_b   1.000
_cell.length_c   1.000
_cell.angle_alpha   90.00
_cell.angle_beta   90.00
_cell.angle_gamma   90.00
#
_symmetry.space_group_name_H-M   'P 1'
#
loop_
_entity.id
_entity.type
_entity.pdbx_description
1 polymer ?
#
loop_
_entity_poly.entity_id
_entity_poly.type
_entity_poly.pdbx_seq_one_letter_code
_entity_poly.pdbx_strand_id
1 'polypeptide(L)' 'SACTCDYDFYKCLKNVGTVVSSNIGTTYFNILRPQCFGYHYPIKTCEKYDT' A
#
# COMPACT_ATOMS: atom_id res chain seq x y z
N SER A 1 0.65 8.91 4.27
CA SER A 1 -0.70 9.30 3.78
C SER A 1 -1.75 8.58 4.61
N ALA A 2 -3.03 8.99 4.53
CA ALA A 2 -4.10 8.18 5.10
C ALA A 2 -4.13 6.82 4.39
N CYS A 3 -4.25 5.71 5.12
CA CYS A 3 -4.21 4.36 4.51
C CYS A 3 -5.31 4.15 3.46
N THR A 4 -6.43 4.86 3.57
CA THR A 4 -7.49 4.88 2.55
C THR A 4 -7.01 5.43 1.22
N CYS A 5 -6.24 6.54 1.24
CA CYS A 5 -5.65 7.11 0.03
C CYS A 5 -4.68 6.14 -0.65
N ASP A 6 -3.85 5.45 0.14
CA ASP A 6 -2.87 4.49 -0.40
C ASP A 6 -3.56 3.28 -1.02
N TYR A 7 -4.67 2.82 -0.41
CA TYR A 7 -5.50 1.75 -0.96
C TYR A 7 -6.20 2.14 -2.27
N ASP A 8 -6.76 3.34 -2.33
CA ASP A 8 -7.38 3.85 -3.55
C ASP A 8 -6.35 4.06 -4.66
N PHE A 9 -5.15 4.53 -4.31
CA PHE A 9 -4.05 4.66 -5.24
C PHE A 9 -3.59 3.29 -5.77
N TYR A 10 -3.43 2.30 -4.89
CA TYR A 10 -3.11 0.92 -5.28
C TYR A 10 -4.14 0.36 -6.27
N LYS A 11 -5.44 0.53 -5.97
CA LYS A 11 -6.53 0.12 -6.86
C LYS A 11 -6.48 0.84 -8.20
N CYS A 12 -6.26 2.15 -8.19
CA CYS A 12 -6.15 2.95 -9.41
C CYS A 12 -5.04 2.41 -10.32
N LEU A 13 -3.84 2.18 -9.78
CA LEU A 13 -2.70 1.66 -10.54
C LEU A 13 -2.97 0.25 -11.10
N LYS A 14 -3.64 -0.61 -10.33
CA LYS A 14 -4.06 -1.95 -10.77
C LYS A 14 -5.11 -1.90 -11.87
N ASN A 15 -6.09 -1.01 -11.76
CA ASN A 15 -7.15 -0.84 -12.75
C ASN A 15 -6.62 -0.28 -14.08
N VAL A 16 -5.63 0.64 -14.02
CA VAL A 16 -4.98 1.17 -15.23
C VAL A 16 -4.20 0.07 -15.96
N GLY A 17 -3.53 -0.83 -15.24
CA GLY A 17 -2.96 -2.06 -15.82
C GLY A 17 -1.88 -1.87 -16.89
N THR A 18 -1.20 -0.71 -16.93
CA THR A 18 -0.11 -0.45 -17.88
C THR A 18 1.24 -0.83 -17.28
N VAL A 19 2.27 -0.94 -18.14
CA VAL A 19 3.66 -1.11 -17.69
C VAL A 19 4.09 0.03 -16.77
N VAL A 20 3.72 1.27 -17.12
CA VAL A 20 4.04 2.46 -16.32
C VAL A 20 3.33 2.41 -14.97
N SER A 21 2.02 2.12 -14.93
CA SER A 21 1.30 2.03 -13.64
C SER A 21 1.81 0.89 -12.78
N SER A 22 2.22 -0.23 -13.38
CA SER A 22 2.87 -1.34 -12.67
C SER A 22 4.20 -0.92 -12.06
N ASN A 23 5.05 -0.23 -12.82
CA ASN A 23 6.34 0.27 -12.31
C ASN A 23 6.15 1.26 -11.17
N ILE A 24 5.22 2.22 -11.31
CA ILE A 24 4.88 3.16 -10.24
C ILE A 24 4.42 2.42 -8.99
N GLY A 25 3.53 1.43 -9.14
CA GLY A 25 3.05 0.61 -8.04
C GLY A 25 4.17 -0.16 -7.34
N THR A 26 5.04 -0.82 -8.10
CA THR A 26 6.19 -1.54 -7.55
C THR A 26 7.14 -0.61 -6.81
N THR A 27 7.49 0.54 -7.39
CA THR A 27 8.37 1.50 -6.73
C THR A 27 7.76 2.01 -5.43
N TYR A 28 6.49 2.43 -5.44
CA TYR A 28 5.85 3.00 -4.26
C TYR A 28 5.63 1.94 -3.17
N PHE A 29 4.96 0.83 -3.49
CA PHE A 29 4.50 -0.13 -2.49
C PHE A 29 5.53 -1.21 -2.14
N ASN A 30 6.47 -1.55 -3.03
CA ASN A 30 7.40 -2.66 -2.79
C ASN A 30 8.84 -2.20 -2.50
N ILE A 31 9.30 -1.11 -3.12
CA ILE A 31 10.67 -0.60 -2.94
C ILE A 31 10.71 0.45 -1.82
N LEU A 32 9.94 1.52 -1.96
CA LEU A 32 9.94 2.63 -0.99
C LEU A 32 9.20 2.28 0.31
N ARG A 33 8.14 1.47 0.21
CA ARG A 33 7.35 0.96 1.36
C ARG A 33 7.03 2.05 2.40
N PRO A 34 6.47 3.20 2.01
CA PRO A 34 6.10 4.23 2.97
C PRO A 34 5.04 3.68 3.93
N GLN A 35 5.10 4.12 5.19
CA GLN A 35 4.05 3.82 6.17
C GLN A 35 2.85 4.75 5.95
N CYS A 36 1.65 4.23 6.16
CA CYS A 36 0.41 5.00 6.15
C CYS A 36 -0.14 5.14 7.57
N PHE A 37 -1.02 6.12 7.78
CA PHE A 37 -1.70 6.32 9.05
C PHE A 37 -3.20 6.07 8.90
N GLY A 38 -3.84 5.50 9.92
CA GLY A 38 -5.25 5.16 9.91
C GLY A 38 -5.82 5.11 11.32
N TYR A 39 -7.14 5.23 11.42
CA TYR A 39 -7.83 5.09 12.70
C TYR A 39 -8.02 3.59 13.00
N HIS A 40 -7.29 3.09 14.00
CA HIS A 40 -7.34 1.70 14.43
C HIS A 40 -7.31 1.64 15.96
N TYR A 41 -7.79 0.53 16.52
CA TYR A 41 -7.53 0.21 17.92
C TYR A 41 -6.02 0.10 18.17
N PRO A 42 -5.54 0.34 19.40
CA PRO A 42 -4.11 0.25 19.72
C PRO A 42 -3.54 -1.12 19.33
N ILE A 43 -2.56 -1.12 18.42
CA ILE A 43 -1.85 -2.32 18.00
C ILE A 43 -1.00 -2.79 19.19
N LYS A 44 -1.29 -3.99 19.71
CA LYS A 44 -0.57 -4.57 20.86
C LYS A 44 0.62 -5.43 20.45
N THR A 45 0.56 -6.06 19.29
CA THR A 45 1.60 -6.94 18.75
C THR A 45 1.63 -6.78 17.22
N CYS A 46 2.77 -7.09 16.62
CA CYS A 46 2.87 -7.28 15.17
C CYS A 46 3.04 -8.77 14.90
N GLU A 47 2.07 -9.39 14.24
CA GLU A 47 2.21 -10.77 13.75
C GLU A 47 2.88 -10.75 12.38
N LYS A 48 3.81 -11.68 12.15
CA LYS A 48 4.30 -11.92 10.79
C LYS A 48 3.17 -12.60 10.00
N TYR A 49 2.93 -12.14 8.78
CA TYR A 49 2.08 -12.87 7.85
C TYR A 49 2.69 -14.26 7.63
N ASP A 50 1.94 -15.31 7.96
CA ASP A 50 2.29 -16.71 7.67
C ASP A 50 2.27 -16.91 6.15
N THR A 51 3.32 -17.55 5.61
CA THR A 51 3.54 -17.76 4.16
C THR A 51 3.27 -19.19 3.76
#